data_AF-A0A822B0X5-F1
#
_entry.id   AF-A0A822B0X5-F1
#
_cell.length_a   1.000
_cell.length_b   1.000
_cell.length_c   1.000
_cell.angle_alpha   90.00
_cell.angle_beta   90.00
_cell.angle_gamma   90.00
#
_symmetry.space_group_name_H-M   'P 1'
#
loop_
_entity.id
_entity.type
_entity.pdbx_description
1 polymer ?
#
loop_
_entity_poly.entity_id
_entity_poly.type
_entity_poly.pdbx_seq_one_letter_code
_entity_poly.pdbx_strand_id
1 'polypeptide(L)'
;KGKYVSLFASICRGDYDALLSWPFSHRVTFTLLDQSEDINNRRPVTYSVKPNICKENKPFLGRPVTERNASFGAQKFTELVTMTSFEYIKDDTIYIKVEIDNEEMIII
;
A
#
# COMPACT_ATOMS: atom_id res chain seq x y z
N LYS A 1 -6.20 16.19 -13.89
CA LYS A 1 -5.72 14.87 -14.38
C LYS A 1 -4.20 14.97 -14.56
N GLY A 2 -3.41 13.95 -14.25
CA GLY A 2 -1.95 13.99 -14.42
C GLY A 2 -1.21 14.95 -13.47
N LYS A 3 -1.63 15.06 -12.20
CA LYS A 3 -0.95 15.87 -11.18
C LYS A 3 -0.39 15.05 -10.00
N TYR A 4 -0.85 13.82 -9.85
CA TYR A 4 -0.56 12.96 -8.71
C TYR A 4 -0.17 11.58 -9.21
N VAL A 5 0.68 10.90 -8.45
CA VAL A 5 0.79 9.45 -8.46
C VAL A 5 -0.28 8.88 -7.54
N SER A 6 -0.99 7.87 -8.01
CA SER A 6 -1.92 7.08 -7.21
C SER A 6 -1.29 5.74 -6.89
N LEU A 7 -1.50 5.24 -5.67
CA LEU A 7 -0.96 3.96 -5.24
C LEU A 7 -2.06 3.12 -4.59
N PHE A 8 -2.20 1.89 -5.05
CA PHE A 8 -3.23 0.96 -4.59
C PHE A 8 -2.64 -0.43 -4.40
N ALA A 9 -3.14 -1.16 -3.40
CA ALA A 9 -2.92 -2.58 -3.20
C ALA A 9 -4.20 -3.35 -3.50
N SER A 10 -4.06 -4.66 -3.74
CA SER A 10 -5.19 -5.58 -3.80
C SER A 10 -4.81 -6.88 -3.10
N ILE A 11 -5.80 -7.50 -2.48
CA ILE A 11 -5.63 -8.82 -1.88
C ILE A 11 -5.81 -9.84 -3.00
N CYS A 12 -4.81 -10.70 -3.19
CA CYS A 12 -4.86 -11.80 -4.13
C CYS A 12 -5.22 -13.09 -3.41
N ARG A 13 -5.83 -14.02 -4.14
CA ARG A 13 -6.11 -15.37 -3.62
C ARG A 13 -4.81 -16.07 -3.27
N GLY A 14 -4.76 -16.67 -2.08
CA GLY A 14 -3.64 -17.49 -1.62
C GLY A 14 -4.06 -18.93 -1.32
N ASP A 15 -3.09 -19.85 -1.38
CA ASP A 15 -3.32 -21.28 -1.08
C ASP A 15 -3.79 -21.51 0.35
N TYR A 16 -3.41 -20.61 1.27
CA TYR A 16 -3.70 -20.70 2.71
C TYR A 16 -4.84 -19.77 3.16
N ASP A 17 -5.64 -19.23 2.25
CA ASP A 17 -6.75 -18.32 2.58
C ASP A 17 -7.77 -18.93 3.55
N ALA A 18 -7.85 -20.26 3.63
CA ALA A 18 -8.72 -20.97 4.56
C ALA A 18 -8.26 -20.90 6.03
N LEU A 19 -6.98 -20.61 6.26
CA LEU A 19 -6.36 -20.53 7.60
C LEU A 19 -6.31 -19.08 8.12
N LEU A 20 -6.59 -18.10 7.26
CA LEU A 20 -6.52 -16.69 7.60
C LEU A 20 -7.86 -16.15 8.08
N SER A 21 -7.80 -15.19 9.00
CA SER A 21 -8.96 -14.42 9.44
C SER A 21 -9.43 -13.45 8.36
N TRP A 22 -10.75 -13.32 8.21
CA TRP A 22 -11.38 -12.43 7.25
C TRP A 22 -12.49 -11.59 7.90
N PRO A 23 -12.71 -10.35 7.44
CA PRO A 23 -11.98 -9.66 6.37
C PRO A 23 -10.59 -9.18 6.81
N PHE A 24 -9.73 -8.88 5.84
CA PHE A 24 -8.41 -8.31 6.07
C PHE A 24 -8.50 -7.00 6.85
N SER A 25 -7.79 -6.95 7.98
CA SER A 25 -7.86 -5.86 8.96
C SER A 25 -6.51 -5.21 9.25
N HIS A 26 -5.43 -5.70 8.64
CA HIS A 26 -4.06 -5.26 8.91
C HIS A 26 -3.80 -3.88 8.32
N ARG A 27 -3.11 -3.03 9.08
CA ARG A 27 -2.66 -1.73 8.57
C ARG A 27 -1.67 -1.95 7.42
N VAL A 28 -1.89 -1.27 6.31
CA VAL A 28 -0.97 -1.24 5.17
C VAL A 28 -0.33 0.13 5.09
N THR A 29 0.99 0.17 5.06
CA THR A 29 1.75 1.41 4.92
C THR A 29 2.53 1.37 3.61
N PHE A 30 2.26 2.36 2.76
CA PHE A 30 3.00 2.60 1.53
C PHE A 30 4.02 3.70 1.77
N THR A 31 5.23 3.51 1.27
CA THR A 31 6.30 4.50 1.38
C THR A 31 7.02 4.65 0.06
N LEU A 32 7.05 5.87 -0.49
CA LEU A 32 7.96 6.23 -1.58
C LEU A 32 9.30 6.59 -0.96
N LEU A 33 10.34 5.85 -1.35
CA LEU A 33 11.69 6.05 -0.82
C LEU A 33 12.37 7.22 -1.54
N ASP A 34 12.95 8.12 -0.75
CA ASP A 34 13.93 9.09 -1.21
C ASP A 34 15.29 8.39 -1.31
N GLN A 35 15.93 8.47 -2.49
CA GLN A 35 17.12 7.71 -2.84
C GLN A 35 18.42 8.47 -2.55
N SER A 36 18.37 9.55 -1.76
CA SER A 36 19.57 10.24 -1.31
C SER A 36 20.58 9.33 -0.63
N GLU A 37 21.85 9.54 -0.94
CA GLU A 37 22.96 8.76 -0.37
C GLU A 37 23.12 9.02 1.13
N ASP A 38 22.96 10.29 1.54
CA ASP A 38 22.87 10.65 2.95
C ASP A 38 21.47 10.33 3.49
N ILE A 39 21.42 9.33 4.38
CA ILE A 39 20.20 8.87 5.04
C ILE A 39 19.51 10.00 5.80
N ASN A 40 20.26 10.97 6.36
CA ASN A 40 19.70 12.07 7.12
C ASN A 40 18.94 13.08 6.23
N ASN A 41 19.23 13.10 4.92
CA ASN A 41 18.56 13.97 3.97
C ASN A 41 17.32 13.34 3.33
N ARG A 42 17.13 12.01 3.50
CA ARG A 42 15.99 11.29 2.92
C ARG A 42 14.68 11.78 3.51
N ARG A 43 13.73 12.09 2.63
CA ARG A 43 12.38 12.51 3.00
C ARG A 43 11.34 11.54 2.44
N PRO A 44 11.16 10.34 3.00
CA PRO A 44 10.20 9.39 2.47
C PRO A 44 8.76 9.95 2.54
N VAL A 45 7.96 9.66 1.52
CA VAL A 45 6.52 9.98 1.53
C VAL A 45 5.74 8.75 1.95
N THR A 46 5.04 8.83 3.08
CA THR A 46 4.35 7.70 3.68
C THR A 46 2.84 7.90 3.69
N TYR A 47 2.09 6.85 3.36
CA TYR A 47 0.63 6.79 3.49
C TYR A 47 0.23 5.46 4.14
N SER A 48 -0.49 5.55 5.26
CA SER A 48 -1.01 4.36 5.96
C SER A 48 -2.52 4.28 5.83
N VAL A 49 -3.02 3.10 5.49
CA VAL A 49 -4.44 2.75 5.51
C VAL A 49 -4.68 1.69 6.57
N LYS A 50 -5.53 1.99 7.55
CA LYS A 50 -6.11 0.99 8.44
C LYS A 50 -7.45 0.55 7.85
N PRO A 51 -7.61 -0.73 7.46
CA PRO A 51 -8.87 -1.19 6.87
C PRO A 51 -10.06 -0.95 7.80
N ASN A 52 -11.13 -0.35 7.27
CA ASN A 52 -12.40 -0.23 7.99
C ASN A 52 -13.29 -1.42 7.64
N ILE A 53 -13.61 -2.24 8.64
CA ILE A 53 -14.41 -3.45 8.47
C ILE A 53 -15.89 -3.08 8.45
N CYS A 54 -16.42 -2.84 7.24
CA CYS A 54 -17.85 -2.60 7.01
C CYS A 54 -18.33 -3.35 5.76
N LYS A 55 -19.65 -3.48 5.58
CA LYS A 55 -20.25 -4.26 4.49
C LYS A 55 -19.85 -3.71 3.12
N GLU A 56 -19.70 -2.40 3.02
CA GLU A 56 -19.36 -1.67 1.79
C GLU A 56 -17.93 -1.98 1.34
N ASN A 57 -17.02 -2.30 2.27
CA ASN A 57 -15.62 -2.60 1.98
C ASN A 57 -15.35 -4.09 1.69
N LYS A 58 -16.38 -4.94 1.76
CA LYS A 58 -16.24 -6.39 1.49
C LYS A 58 -15.60 -6.70 0.12
N PRO A 59 -15.89 -5.99 -0.99
CA PRO A 59 -15.24 -6.24 -2.28
C PRO A 59 -13.73 -6.00 -2.30
N PHE A 60 -13.19 -5.24 -1.34
CA PHE A 60 -11.78 -4.89 -1.22
C PHE A 60 -11.07 -5.77 -0.18
N LEU A 61 -11.72 -5.99 0.97
CA LEU A 61 -11.10 -6.57 2.17
C LEU A 61 -11.54 -8.01 2.47
N GLY A 62 -12.59 -8.52 1.81
CA GLY A 62 -13.09 -9.87 2.06
C GLY A 62 -12.13 -10.97 1.56
N ARG A 63 -12.43 -12.23 1.91
CA ARG A 63 -11.71 -13.37 1.35
C ARG A 63 -11.83 -13.38 -0.19
N PRO A 64 -10.71 -13.46 -0.94
CA PRO A 64 -10.76 -13.56 -2.38
C PRO A 64 -11.57 -14.77 -2.85
N VAL A 65 -12.53 -14.52 -3.75
CA VAL A 65 -13.31 -15.56 -4.44
C VAL A 65 -12.81 -15.76 -5.88
N THR A 66 -12.16 -14.73 -6.43
CA THR A 66 -11.45 -14.76 -7.72
C THR A 66 -9.96 -14.53 -7.48
N GLU A 67 -9.15 -14.42 -8.53
CA GLU A 67 -7.70 -14.18 -8.41
C GLU A 67 -7.33 -12.99 -7.52
N ARG A 68 -8.16 -11.94 -7.51
CA ARG A 68 -7.88 -10.70 -6.78
C ARG A 68 -9.15 -9.91 -6.46
N ASN A 69 -9.15 -9.24 -5.31
CA ASN A 69 -10.16 -8.27 -4.90
C ASN A 69 -10.06 -6.91 -5.62
N ALA A 70 -11.06 -6.06 -5.42
CA ALA A 70 -10.97 -4.66 -5.79
C ALA A 70 -9.83 -3.96 -5.02
N SER A 71 -9.23 -2.94 -5.64
CA SER A 71 -8.04 -2.27 -5.10
C SER A 71 -8.37 -1.16 -4.12
N PHE A 72 -7.58 -1.00 -3.06
CA PHE A 72 -7.70 0.08 -2.06
C PHE A 72 -6.34 0.76 -1.86
N GLY A 73 -6.36 2.04 -1.45
CA GLY A 73 -5.15 2.85 -1.31
C GLY A 73 -5.40 4.34 -1.42
N ALA A 74 -4.44 5.08 -1.95
CA ALA A 74 -4.46 6.53 -2.06
C ALA A 74 -4.52 7.00 -3.52
N GLN A 75 -5.64 7.64 -3.89
CA GLN A 75 -5.78 8.28 -5.21
C GLN A 75 -4.87 9.50 -5.38
N LYS A 76 -4.47 10.15 -4.29
CA LYS A 76 -3.53 11.29 -4.27
C LYS A 76 -2.40 10.98 -3.31
N PHE A 77 -1.59 9.97 -3.66
CA PHE A 77 -0.51 9.50 -2.79
C PHE A 77 0.62 10.54 -2.70
N THR A 78 1.12 11.00 -3.85
CA THR A 78 2.10 12.10 -3.92
C THR A 78 1.88 12.95 -5.17
N GLU A 79 2.28 14.21 -5.13
CA GLU A 79 2.25 15.09 -6.30
C GLU A 79 3.41 14.78 -7.23
N LEU A 80 3.18 14.87 -8.55
CA LEU A 80 4.23 14.67 -9.54
C LEU A 80 5.34 15.73 -9.40
N VAL A 81 5.01 16.95 -8.97
CA VAL A 81 6.01 18.00 -8.72
C VAL A 81 6.94 17.63 -7.56
N THR A 82 6.40 16.98 -6.51
CA THR A 82 7.19 16.49 -5.37
C THR A 82 8.21 15.45 -5.81
N MET A 83 7.85 14.56 -6.74
CA MET A 83 8.76 13.55 -7.27
C MET A 83 10.01 14.15 -7.94
N THR A 84 9.90 15.38 -8.46
CA THR A 84 11.01 16.09 -9.12
C THR A 84 11.79 17.02 -8.19
N SER A 85 11.33 17.22 -6.95
CA SER A 85 11.94 18.16 -5.99
C SER A 85 13.01 17.52 -5.10
N PHE A 86 13.07 16.19 -5.04
CA PHE A 86 14.03 15.42 -4.24
C PHE A 86 14.49 14.19 -5.05
N GLU A 87 15.35 13.35 -4.48
CA GLU A 87 15.92 12.18 -5.16
C GLU A 87 14.99 10.95 -5.13
N TYR A 88 13.68 11.15 -5.37
CA TYR A 88 12.74 10.03 -5.45
C TYR A 88 12.88 9.23 -6.75
N ILE A 89 13.39 9.84 -7.81
CA ILE A 89 13.68 9.22 -9.11
C ILE A 89 15.20 9.28 -9.33
N LYS A 90 15.84 8.13 -9.46
CA LYS A 90 17.26 7.98 -9.80
C LYS A 90 17.37 6.86 -10.82
N ASP A 91 18.15 7.05 -11.88
CA ASP A 91 18.31 6.09 -12.98
C ASP A 91 16.96 5.59 -13.55
N ASP A 92 16.04 6.54 -13.80
CA ASP A 92 14.66 6.29 -14.28
C ASP A 92 13.87 5.27 -13.43
N THR A 93 14.21 5.17 -12.14
CA THR A 93 13.67 4.18 -11.21
C THR A 93 13.13 4.83 -9.95
N ILE A 94 12.02 4.29 -9.44
CA ILE A 94 11.46 4.61 -8.13
C ILE A 94 11.41 3.36 -7.26
N TYR A 95 11.45 3.53 -5.94
CA TYR A 95 11.25 2.44 -4.99
C TYR A 95 10.04 2.70 -4.10
N ILE A 96 9.13 1.73 -4.08
CA ILE A 96 7.95 1.72 -3.20
C ILE A 96 8.14 0.59 -2.19
N LYS A 97 8.16 0.95 -0.90
CA LYS A 97 8.08 -0.02 0.20
C LYS A 97 6.62 -0.19 0.60
N VAL A 98 6.19 -1.42 0.78
CA VAL A 98 4.85 -1.76 1.30
C VAL A 98 5.03 -2.60 2.55
N GLU A 99 4.47 -2.14 3.65
CA GLU A 99 4.53 -2.81 4.95
C GLU A 99 3.12 -3.19 5.39
N ILE A 100 2.98 -4.40 5.93
CA ILE A 100 1.73 -4.89 6.50
C ILE A 100 2.01 -5.17 7.98
N ASP A 101 1.26 -4.50 8.85
CA ASP A 101 1.32 -4.70 10.29
C ASP A 101 0.61 -6.02 10.65
N ASN A 102 1.41 -7.04 10.96
CA ASN A 102 0.94 -8.40 11.26
C ASN A 102 1.13 -8.78 12.73
N GLU A 103 1.41 -7.83 13.63
CA GLU A 103 1.62 -8.14 15.06
C GLU A 103 0.38 -8.79 15.71
N GLU A 104 -0.83 -8.40 15.26
CA GLU A 104 -2.11 -8.94 15.73
C GLU A 104 -2.68 -10.05 14.82
N MET A 105 -1.85 -10.75 14.03
CA MET A 105 -2.36 -11.75 13.09
C MET A 105 -2.90 -13.00 13.80
N ILE A 106 -4.21 -13.22 13.67
CA ILE A 106 -4.91 -14.40 14.20
C ILE A 106 -5.03 -15.45 13.09
N ILE A 107 -4.43 -16.61 13.32
CA ILE A 107 -4.61 -17.82 12.51
C ILE A 107 -5.77 -18.62 13.12
N ILE A 108 -6.66 -19.14 12.28
CA ILE A 108 -7.83 -19.94 12.69
C ILE A 108 -7.45 -21.41 12.88
#